data_AF-A0A2G4G1I2-F1
#
_entry.id   AF-A0A2G4G1I2-F1
#
_cell.length_a   1.000
_cell.length_b   1.000
_cell.length_c   1.000
_cell.angle_alpha   90.00
_cell.angle_beta   90.00
_cell.angle_gamma   90.00
#
_symmetry.space_group_name_H-M   'P 1'
#
loop_
_entity.id
_entity.type
_entity.pdbx_description
1 polymer ?
#
loop_
_entity_poly.entity_id
_entity_poly.type
_entity_poly.pdbx_seq_one_letter_code
_entity_poly.pdbx_strand_id
1 'polypeptide(L)'
;MNLVEILVASVILVISSSCSLQLWASSTSSAALSEQHQHQLGQLEIALLASQARLAALAAQPVAADCADAASWLVAHLQSQPLGEGLSREVSAEPGALVRVRISASEVGERQRWLSPAAYGLCGPTEPIREERTDATL
;
A
#
# COMPACT_ATOMS: atom_id res chain seq x y z
N MET A 1 -50.73 3.27 44.53
CA MET A 1 -49.63 3.69 43.64
C MET A 1 -49.08 4.98 44.19
N ASN A 2 -47.88 4.94 44.78
CA ASN A 2 -47.33 6.03 45.58
C ASN A 2 -46.47 6.96 44.70
N LEU A 3 -46.47 8.27 44.95
CA LEU A 3 -45.64 9.25 44.21
C LEU A 3 -44.15 8.88 44.25
N VAL A 4 -43.71 8.28 45.35
CA VAL A 4 -42.34 7.77 45.52
C VAL A 4 -41.99 6.68 44.51
N GLU A 5 -42.95 5.82 44.18
CA GLU A 5 -42.80 4.69 43.27
C GLU A 5 -42.59 5.17 41.82
N ILE A 6 -43.34 6.19 41.42
CA ILE A 6 -43.23 6.85 40.10
C ILE A 6 -41.88 7.59 40.00
N LEU A 7 -41.44 8.23 41.08
CA LEU A 7 -40.18 8.96 41.12
C LEU A 7 -38.97 8.02 41.02
N VAL A 8 -39.00 6.88 41.71
CA VAL A 8 -37.96 5.85 41.58
C VAL A 8 -37.96 5.22 40.19
N ALA A 9 -39.14 4.88 39.64
CA ALA A 9 -39.25 4.31 38.30
C ALA A 9 -38.70 5.25 37.21
N SER A 10 -38.99 6.55 37.30
CA SER A 10 -38.50 7.56 36.36
C SER A 10 -36.99 7.78 36.47
N VAL A 11 -36.41 7.80 37.68
CA VAL A 11 -34.95 7.88 37.86
C VAL A 11 -34.24 6.68 37.25
N ILE A 12 -34.75 5.46 37.48
CA ILE A 12 -34.18 4.23 36.88
C ILE A 12 -34.26 4.31 35.35
N LEU A 13 -35.37 4.78 34.81
CA LEU A 13 -35.56 4.95 33.37
C LEU A 13 -34.57 5.96 32.77
N VAL A 14 -34.36 7.09 33.43
CA VAL A 14 -33.41 8.12 32.99
C VAL A 14 -31.97 7.60 33.01
N ILE A 15 -31.59 6.87 34.06
CA ILE A 15 -30.24 6.29 34.16
C ILE A 15 -30.04 5.20 33.09
N SER A 16 -31.01 4.30 32.91
CA SER A 16 -30.94 3.26 31.89
C SER A 16 -30.89 3.84 30.47
N SER A 17 -31.67 4.89 30.20
CA SER A 17 -31.68 5.58 28.91
C SER A 17 -30.36 6.30 28.65
N SER A 18 -29.81 6.98 29.67
CA SER A 18 -28.52 7.68 29.56
C SER A 18 -27.36 6.72 29.33
N CYS A 19 -27.32 5.60 30.05
CA CYS A 19 -26.29 4.57 29.88
C CYS A 19 -26.34 3.95 28.47
N SER A 20 -27.56 3.68 27.96
CA SER A 20 -27.75 3.16 26.61
C SER A 20 -27.22 4.15 25.57
N LEU A 21 -27.59 5.44 25.66
CA LEU A 21 -27.14 6.46 24.71
C LEU A 21 -25.61 6.65 24.72
N GLN A 22 -24.97 6.60 25.89
CA GLN A 22 -23.51 6.68 26.01
C GLN A 22 -22.83 5.48 25.35
N LEU A 23 -23.38 4.27 25.53
CA LEU A 23 -22.88 3.07 24.88
C LEU A 23 -22.96 3.20 23.35
N TRP A 24 -24.12 3.62 22.83
CA TRP A 24 -24.31 3.86 21.39
C TRP A 24 -23.36 4.93 20.86
N ALA A 25 -23.23 6.07 21.53
CA ALA A 25 -22.31 7.14 21.12
C ALA A 25 -20.83 6.71 21.15
N SER A 26 -20.43 5.90 22.12
CA SER A 26 -19.08 5.35 22.19
C SER A 26 -18.80 4.34 21.07
N SER A 27 -19.80 3.52 20.72
CA SER A 27 -19.68 2.54 19.63
C SER A 27 -19.62 3.21 18.25
N THR A 28 -20.42 4.26 18.01
CA THR A 28 -20.45 4.96 16.72
C THR A 28 -19.18 5.76 16.47
N SER A 29 -18.65 6.43 17.49
CA SER A 29 -17.36 7.14 17.40
C SER A 29 -16.19 6.19 17.19
N SER A 30 -16.18 5.03 17.86
CA SER A 30 -15.15 3.99 17.66
C SER A 30 -15.23 3.37 16.26
N ALA A 31 -16.43 3.16 15.73
CA ALA A 31 -16.64 2.66 14.37
C ALA A 31 -16.12 3.64 13.32
N ALA A 32 -16.43 4.93 13.46
CA ALA A 32 -15.97 5.97 12.53
C ALA A 32 -14.43 6.08 12.48
N LEU A 33 -13.77 6.02 13.65
CA LEU A 33 -12.31 6.02 13.72
C LEU A 33 -11.71 4.77 13.08
N SER A 34 -12.33 3.60 13.28
CA SER A 34 -11.88 2.35 12.64
C SER A 34 -12.02 2.42 11.12
N GLU A 35 -13.12 2.97 10.60
CA GLU A 35 -13.33 3.13 9.16
C GLU A 35 -12.28 4.06 8.54
N GLN A 36 -11.99 5.19 9.19
CA GLN A 36 -10.96 6.12 8.71
C GLN A 36 -9.58 5.45 8.66
N HIS A 37 -9.21 4.72 9.72
CA HIS A 37 -7.93 4.02 9.77
C HIS A 37 -7.84 2.90 8.71
N GLN A 38 -8.92 2.14 8.50
CA GLN A 38 -9.00 1.13 7.44
C GLN A 38 -8.90 1.75 6.04
N HIS A 39 -9.53 2.90 5.84
CA HIS A 39 -9.46 3.62 4.56
C HIS A 39 -8.02 4.03 4.25
N GLN A 40 -7.31 4.63 5.21
CA GLN A 40 -5.93 5.05 5.02
C GLN A 40 -4.98 3.85 4.85
N LEU A 41 -5.17 2.74 5.58
CA LEU A 41 -4.45 1.47 5.35
C LEU A 41 -4.65 0.98 3.92
N GLY A 42 -5.90 0.98 3.46
CA GLY A 42 -6.26 0.56 2.11
C GLY A 42 -5.61 1.43 1.04
N GLN A 43 -5.56 2.75 1.22
CA GLN A 43 -4.86 3.66 0.31
C GLN A 43 -3.36 3.34 0.22
N LEU A 44 -2.72 3.01 1.35
CA LEU A 44 -1.31 2.66 1.40
C LEU A 44 -1.05 1.35 0.61
N GLU A 45 -1.88 0.32 0.82
CA GLU A 45 -1.79 -0.94 0.08
C GLU A 45 -2.05 -0.78 -1.42
N ILE A 46 -3.05 0.02 -1.79
CA ILE A 46 -3.34 0.34 -3.19
C ILE A 46 -2.14 1.05 -3.83
N ALA A 47 -1.53 2.02 -3.16
CA ALA A 47 -0.38 2.74 -3.69
C ALA A 47 0.83 1.82 -3.92
N LEU A 48 1.05 0.86 -3.01
CA LEU A 48 2.10 -0.14 -3.13
C LEU A 48 1.81 -1.12 -4.27
N LEU A 49 0.58 -1.63 -4.39
CA LEU A 49 0.17 -2.52 -5.49
C LEU A 49 0.21 -1.82 -6.85
N ALA A 50 -0.17 -0.54 -6.92
CA ALA A 50 -0.10 0.25 -8.14
C ALA A 50 1.35 0.39 -8.65
N SER A 51 2.32 0.55 -7.74
CA SER A 51 3.74 0.55 -8.11
C SER A 51 4.16 -0.77 -8.75
N GLN A 52 3.68 -1.90 -8.23
CA GLN A 52 3.99 -3.24 -8.77
C GLN A 52 3.29 -3.54 -10.08
N ALA A 53 2.03 -3.15 -10.21
CA ALA A 53 1.29 -3.30 -11.46
C ALA A 53 1.98 -2.56 -12.61
N ARG A 54 2.49 -1.35 -12.35
CA ARG A 54 3.27 -0.58 -13.33
C ARG A 54 4.59 -1.25 -13.69
N LEU A 55 5.28 -1.85 -12.72
CA LEU A 55 6.51 -2.60 -13.00
C LEU A 55 6.24 -3.88 -13.78
N ALA A 56 5.14 -4.58 -13.47
CA ALA A 56 4.70 -5.73 -14.25
C ALA A 56 4.36 -5.33 -15.69
N ALA A 57 3.83 -4.13 -15.93
CA ALA A 57 3.58 -3.63 -17.28
C ALA A 57 4.86 -3.35 -18.09
N LEU A 58 5.98 -3.09 -17.41
CA LEU A 58 7.30 -2.90 -18.00
C LEU A 58 8.13 -4.20 -18.04
N ALA A 59 7.54 -5.32 -17.61
CA ALA A 59 8.27 -6.57 -17.49
C ALA A 59 8.85 -7.02 -18.84
N ALA A 60 10.04 -7.62 -18.79
CA ALA A 60 10.78 -8.14 -19.93
C ALA A 60 11.21 -7.10 -20.99
N GLN A 61 11.17 -5.81 -20.67
CA GLN A 61 11.81 -4.76 -21.47
C GLN A 61 13.13 -4.35 -20.79
N PRO A 62 14.29 -4.77 -21.31
CA PRO A 62 15.56 -4.41 -20.70
C PRO A 62 15.79 -2.90 -20.88
N VAL A 63 15.98 -2.21 -19.75
CA VAL A 63 16.23 -0.76 -19.73
C VAL A 63 17.73 -0.47 -19.69
N ALA A 64 18.52 -1.40 -19.17
CA ALA A 64 19.97 -1.35 -19.16
C ALA A 64 20.58 -2.75 -19.27
N ALA A 65 21.84 -2.82 -19.71
CA ALA A 65 22.60 -4.06 -19.72
C ALA A 65 23.04 -4.48 -18.29
N ASP A 66 23.43 -3.51 -17.46
CA ASP A 66 23.78 -3.72 -16.06
C ASP A 66 22.55 -3.56 -15.14
N CYS A 67 22.41 -4.47 -14.18
CA CYS A 67 21.35 -4.40 -13.16
C CYS A 67 21.55 -3.26 -12.17
N ALA A 68 22.78 -2.78 -11.95
CA ALA A 68 23.01 -1.59 -11.12
C ALA A 68 22.43 -0.32 -11.78
N ASP A 69 22.64 -0.17 -13.08
CA ASP A 69 22.06 0.92 -13.87
C ASP A 69 20.54 0.80 -13.94
N ALA A 70 20.02 -0.41 -14.15
CA ALA A 70 18.58 -0.66 -14.12
C ALA A 70 17.96 -0.35 -12.74
N ALA A 71 18.68 -0.61 -11.63
CA ALA A 71 18.24 -0.23 -10.30
C ALA A 71 18.18 1.29 -10.12
N SER A 72 19.18 2.02 -10.61
CA SER A 72 19.18 3.49 -10.55
C SER A 72 18.02 4.10 -11.36
N TRP A 73 17.76 3.56 -12.56
CA TRP A 73 16.64 3.95 -13.38
C TRP A 73 15.31 3.64 -12.69
N LEU A 74 15.20 2.46 -12.08
CA LEU A 74 14.01 2.02 -11.37
C LEU A 74 13.70 2.93 -10.17
N VAL A 75 14.72 3.36 -9.42
CA VAL A 75 14.56 4.35 -8.35
C VAL A 75 13.95 5.64 -8.89
N ALA A 76 14.58 6.22 -9.93
CA ALA A 76 14.10 7.46 -10.53
C ALA A 76 12.67 7.32 -11.07
N HIS A 77 12.39 6.21 -11.76
CA HIS A 77 11.09 5.91 -12.35
C HIS A 77 10.00 5.79 -11.28
N LEU A 78 10.26 5.09 -10.17
CA LEU A 78 9.30 4.92 -9.09
C LEU A 78 9.12 6.19 -8.26
N GLN A 79 10.18 6.98 -8.07
CA GLN A 79 10.11 8.25 -7.33
C GLN A 79 9.27 9.29 -8.07
N SER A 80 9.28 9.28 -9.41
CA SER A 80 8.50 10.22 -10.24
C SER A 80 7.02 9.85 -10.40
N GLN A 81 6.57 8.70 -9.90
CA GLN A 81 5.18 8.29 -10.09
C GLN A 81 4.22 9.07 -9.19
N PRO A 82 2.98 9.32 -9.66
CA PRO A 82 1.97 9.93 -8.83
C PRO A 82 1.65 9.03 -7.63
N LEU A 83 1.51 9.68 -6.48
CA LEU A 83 1.11 9.09 -5.21
C LEU A 83 -0.20 9.74 -4.76
N GLY A 84 -1.00 9.01 -3.99
CA GLY A 84 -2.24 9.55 -3.40
C GLY A 84 -1.94 10.67 -2.39
N GLU A 85 -2.94 11.51 -2.15
CA GLU A 85 -2.84 12.57 -1.14
C GLU A 85 -2.58 11.98 0.26
N GLY A 86 -1.80 12.70 1.07
CA GLY A 86 -1.45 12.27 2.43
C GLY A 86 -0.46 11.11 2.51
N LEU A 87 0.02 10.61 1.37
CA LEU A 87 1.08 9.60 1.29
C LEU A 87 2.42 10.26 0.95
N SER A 88 3.50 9.69 1.46
CA SER A 88 4.86 10.01 1.02
C SER A 88 5.57 8.74 0.54
N ARG A 89 6.47 8.90 -0.43
CA ARG A 89 7.26 7.80 -1.00
C ARG A 89 8.73 8.11 -0.93
N GLU A 90 9.48 7.15 -0.41
CA GLU A 90 10.93 7.12 -0.44
C GLU A 90 11.36 5.87 -1.22
N VAL A 91 12.20 6.07 -2.23
CA VAL A 91 12.78 4.96 -3.00
C VAL A 91 14.30 5.05 -2.92
N SER A 92 14.95 3.97 -2.52
CA SER A 92 16.42 3.87 -2.43
C SER A 92 16.96 2.67 -3.20
N ALA A 93 18.10 2.87 -3.87
CA ALA A 93 18.92 1.77 -4.38
C ALA A 93 19.78 1.24 -3.24
N GLU A 94 19.91 -0.08 -3.18
CA GLU A 94 20.53 -0.81 -2.10
C GLU A 94 21.54 -1.81 -2.69
N PRO A 95 22.51 -2.29 -1.89
CA PRO A 95 23.55 -3.19 -2.40
C PRO A 95 22.97 -4.43 -3.10
N GLY A 96 23.61 -4.85 -4.20
CA GLY A 96 23.16 -6.00 -4.99
C GLY A 96 22.04 -5.67 -6.00
N ALA A 97 21.96 -4.42 -6.46
CA ALA A 97 20.95 -3.95 -7.41
C ALA A 97 19.50 -4.13 -6.89
N LEU A 98 19.30 -4.08 -5.58
CA LEU A 98 17.98 -4.09 -4.97
C LEU A 98 17.44 -2.67 -4.86
N VAL A 99 16.13 -2.52 -5.00
CA VAL A 99 15.43 -1.25 -4.82
C VAL A 99 14.43 -1.40 -3.70
N ARG A 100 14.54 -0.56 -2.68
CA ARG A 100 13.58 -0.47 -1.58
C ARG A 100 12.59 0.63 -1.86
N VAL A 101 11.31 0.29 -1.84
CA VAL A 101 10.21 1.25 -1.91
C VAL A 101 9.56 1.31 -0.54
N ARG A 102 9.56 2.49 0.08
CA ARG A 102 8.83 2.78 1.30
C ARG A 102 7.72 3.78 0.98
N ILE A 103 6.50 3.46 1.39
CA ILE A 103 5.36 4.38 1.33
C ILE A 103 4.86 4.56 2.76
N SER A 104 4.71 5.81 3.19
CA SER A 104 4.25 6.14 4.54
C SER A 104 3.03 7.05 4.53
N ALA A 105 2.20 6.91 5.56
CA ALA A 105 1.05 7.73 5.86
C ALA A 105 1.17 8.17 7.33
N SER A 106 0.97 9.46 7.60
CA SER A 106 1.26 10.07 8.92
C SER A 106 0.56 9.40 10.11
N GLU A 107 -0.63 8.85 9.91
CA GLU A 107 -1.46 8.30 11.00
C GLU A 107 -1.40 6.77 11.11
N VAL A 108 -0.93 6.09 10.05
CA VAL A 108 -1.06 4.63 9.90
C VAL A 108 0.29 3.92 9.85
N GLY A 109 1.37 4.68 9.70
CA GLY A 109 2.74 4.19 9.62
C GLY A 109 3.19 3.95 8.18
N GLU A 110 4.03 2.93 7.99
CA GLU A 110 4.72 2.69 6.73
C GLU A 110 4.57 1.26 6.23
N ARG A 111 4.64 1.10 4.90
CA ARG A 111 4.88 -0.20 4.26
C ARG A 111 6.10 -0.11 3.38
N GLN A 112 6.87 -1.19 3.38
CA GLN A 112 8.08 -1.31 2.57
C GLN A 112 8.02 -2.57 1.70
N ARG A 113 8.63 -2.50 0.52
CA ARG A 113 8.81 -3.62 -0.39
C ARG A 113 10.19 -3.55 -1.03
N TRP A 114 10.83 -4.70 -1.12
CA TRP A 114 12.06 -4.91 -1.86
C TRP A 114 11.74 -5.38 -3.27
N LEU A 115 12.41 -4.78 -4.25
CA LEU A 115 12.25 -5.07 -5.67
C LEU A 115 13.63 -5.35 -6.27
N SER A 116 13.68 -6.29 -7.21
CA SER A 116 14.88 -6.59 -7.98
C SER A 116 14.60 -6.30 -9.45
N PRO A 117 15.35 -5.42 -10.13
CA PRO A 117 15.20 -5.15 -11.56
C PRO A 117 15.34 -6.42 -12.41
N ALA A 118 16.23 -7.34 -12.00
CA ALA A 118 16.43 -8.63 -12.67
C ALA A 118 15.17 -9.52 -12.62
N ALA A 119 14.44 -9.52 -11.49
CA ALA A 119 13.21 -10.29 -11.35
C ALA A 119 12.08 -9.82 -12.30
N TYR A 120 12.15 -8.58 -12.76
CA TYR A 120 11.22 -8.01 -13.74
C TYR A 120 11.78 -8.02 -15.18
N GLY A 121 12.97 -8.59 -15.41
CA GLY A 121 13.61 -8.59 -16.73
C GLY A 121 14.03 -7.20 -17.23
N LEU A 122 14.26 -6.26 -16.31
CA LEU A 122 14.66 -4.88 -16.63
C LEU A 122 16.16 -4.74 -16.89
N CYS A 123 16.94 -5.77 -16.58
CA CYS A 123 18.35 -5.85 -16.91
C CYS A 123 18.69 -7.17 -17.62
N GLY A 124 19.64 -7.09 -18.54
CA GLY A 124 20.09 -8.23 -19.34
C GLY A 124 20.58 -7.79 -20.72
N PRO A 125 21.21 -8.69 -21.48
CA PRO A 125 21.69 -8.37 -22.83
C PRO A 125 20.50 -7.97 -23.71
N THR A 126 20.59 -6.79 -24.34
CA THR A 126 19.56 -6.22 -25.23
C THR A 126 19.52 -6.89 -26.61
N GLU A 127 20.10 -8.08 -26.75
CA GLU A 127 20.31 -8.70 -28.05
C GLU A 127 19.05 -9.48 -28.48
N PRO A 128 18.55 -9.31 -29.73
CA PRO A 128 17.47 -10.13 -30.24
C PRO A 128 17.93 -11.58 -30.26
N ILE A 129 17.10 -12.48 -29.77
CA ILE A 129 17.31 -13.93 -29.88
C ILE A 129 17.55 -14.24 -31.35
N ARG A 130 18.81 -14.41 -31.75
CA ARG A 130 19.18 -14.86 -33.08
C ARG A 130 18.83 -16.35 -33.11
N GLU A 131 17.66 -16.66 -33.65
CA GLU A 131 17.31 -18.03 -34.05
C GLU A 131 18.46 -18.59 -34.89
N GLU A 132 19.26 -19.47 -34.30
CA GLU A 132 20.14 -20.34 -35.06
C GLU A 132 19.24 -21.22 -35.92
N ARG A 133 19.04 -20.79 -37.16
CA ARG A 133 18.46 -21.58 -38.22
C ARG A 133 19.39 -22.78 -38.44
N THR A 134 19.06 -23.89 -37.79
CA THR A 134 19.67 -25.18 -38.08
C THR A 134 19.23 -25.61 -39.47
N ASP A 135 19.99 -25.20 -40.49
CA ASP A 135 19.92 -25.79 -41.83
C ASP A 135 20.42 -27.24 -41.72
N ALA A 136 19.49 -28.15 -41.41
CA ALA A 136 19.72 -29.58 -41.58
C ALA A 136 19.56 -29.90 -43.08
N THR A 137 20.67 -29.75 -43.82
CA THR A 137 20.83 -30.41 -45.13
C THR A 137 21.58 -31.72 -44.91
N LEU A 138 20.90 -32.84 -45.11
CA LEU A 138 21.46 -34.14 -45.46
C LEU A 138 20.38 -35.02 -46.10
#